data_AF-A0A7Z0WMT4-F1
#
_entry.id   AF-A0A7Z0WMT4-F1
#
_cell.length_a   1.000
_cell.length_b   1.000
_cell.length_c   1.000
_cell.angle_alpha   90.00
_cell.angle_beta   90.00
_cell.angle_gamma   90.00
#
_symmetry.space_group_name_H-M   'P 1'
#
loop_
_entity.id
_entity.type
_entity.pdbx_description
1 polymer ?
#
loop_
_entity_poly.entity_id
_entity_poly.type
_entity_poly.pdbx_seq_one_letter_code
_entity_poly.pdbx_strand_id
1 'polypeptide(L)' 'MTATPFALVSTEDPDKVFAYGLDIDLPSGRNVVTFRREPTGQKLFATHESVESARRRFSVITPLDLVWETHCGCATGD' A
#
# COMPACT_ATOMS: atom_id res chain seq x y z
N MET A 1 1.64 19.08 -1.24
CA MET A 1 1.51 17.73 -1.82
C MET A 1 2.33 16.79 -0.97
N THR A 2 1.70 15.74 -0.45
CA THR A 2 2.41 14.69 0.30
C THR A 2 2.11 13.34 -0.33
N ALA A 3 3.07 12.43 -0.25
CA ALA A 3 2.91 11.06 -0.74
C ALA A 3 3.48 10.12 0.32
N THR A 4 2.62 9.32 0.93
CA THR A 4 2.97 8.44 2.05
C THR A 4 2.90 7.00 1.59
N PRO A 5 4.03 6.27 1.55
CA PRO A 5 4.04 4.85 1.20
C PRO A 5 3.41 4.00 2.29
N PHE A 6 2.72 2.94 1.85
CA PHE A 6 2.18 1.91 2.73
C PHE A 6 2.27 0.53 2.06
N ALA A 7 2.17 -0.51 2.88
CA ALA A 7 2.02 -1.88 2.46
C ALA A 7 0.72 -2.46 3.02
N LEU A 8 0.08 -3.31 2.22
CA LEU A 8 -0.96 -4.22 2.68
C LEU A 8 -0.30 -5.57 2.94
N VAL A 9 -0.33 -6.02 4.18
CA VAL A 9 0.32 -7.25 4.64
C VAL A 9 -0.72 -8.25 5.13
N SER A 10 -0.38 -9.54 5.11
CA SER A 10 -1.25 -10.56 5.69
C SER A 10 -1.38 -10.38 7.20
N THR A 11 -2.60 -10.47 7.72
CA THR A 11 -2.83 -10.49 9.18
C THR A 11 -2.27 -11.74 9.85
N GLU A 12 -2.13 -12.84 9.08
CA GLU A 12 -1.59 -14.11 9.57
C GLU A 12 -0.05 -14.14 9.54
N ASP A 13 0.57 -13.34 8.67
CA ASP A 13 2.01 -13.32 8.43
C ASP A 13 2.45 -11.92 7.96
N PRO A 14 2.90 -11.03 8.86
CA PRO A 14 3.18 -9.64 8.53
C PRO A 14 4.37 -9.46 7.57
N ASP A 15 5.24 -10.47 7.44
CA ASP A 15 6.34 -10.45 6.45
C ASP A 15 5.82 -10.67 5.02
N LYS A 16 4.58 -11.17 4.88
CA LYS A 16 3.94 -11.39 3.59
C LYS A 16 3.23 -10.15 3.10
N VAL A 17 3.95 -9.36 2.30
CA VAL A 17 3.37 -8.22 1.59
C VAL A 17 2.48 -8.69 0.44
N PHE A 18 1.22 -8.26 0.47
CA PHE A 18 0.23 -8.55 -0.57
C PHE A 18 0.21 -7.49 -1.67
N ALA A 19 0.31 -6.22 -1.29
CA ALA A 19 0.38 -5.11 -2.23
C ALA A 19 1.14 -3.94 -1.58
N TYR A 20 1.82 -3.15 -2.41
CA TYR A 20 2.36 -1.86 -2.01
C TYR A 20 1.41 -0.77 -2.45
N GLY A 21 1.40 0.35 -1.74
CA GLY A 21 0.56 1.49 -2.08
C GLY A 21 1.22 2.82 -1.76
N LEU A 22 0.68 3.84 -2.40
CA LEU A 22 1.07 5.23 -2.20
C LEU A 22 -0.19 6.05 -2.00
N ASP A 23 -0.27 6.71 -0.85
CA ASP A 23 -1.35 7.62 -0.50
C ASP A 23 -0.92 9.05 -0.79
N ILE A 24 -1.59 9.70 -1.75
CA ILE A 24 -1.18 10.97 -2.34
C ILE A 24 -2.20 12.03 -1.98
N ASP A 25 -1.77 13.01 -1.19
CA ASP A 25 -2.57 14.18 -0.85
C ASP A 25 -2.21 15.35 -1.77
N LEU A 26 -3.17 15.73 -2.62
CA LEU A 26 -3.06 16.86 -3.56
C LEU A 26 -4.04 17.97 -3.15
N PRO A 27 -3.79 19.24 -3.55
CA PRO A 27 -4.76 20.32 -3.37
C PRO A 27 -6.12 20.05 -4.01
N SER A 28 -6.15 19.24 -5.08
CA SER A 28 -7.36 18.85 -5.81
C SER A 28 -8.09 17.64 -5.21
N GLY A 29 -7.54 17.01 -4.16
CA GLY A 29 -8.09 15.82 -3.53
C GLY A 29 -7.04 14.75 -3.23
N ARG A 30 -7.49 13.65 -2.62
CA ARG A 30 -6.65 12.52 -2.24
C ARG A 30 -6.77 11.40 -3.28
N ASN A 31 -5.64 10.83 -3.66
CA ASN A 31 -5.56 9.69 -4.58
C ASN A 31 -4.72 8.59 -3.95
N VAL A 32 -5.16 7.35 -4.09
CA VAL A 32 -4.39 6.19 -3.63
C VAL A 32 -4.06 5.31 -4.81
N VAL A 33 -2.79 4.98 -4.97
CA VAL A 33 -2.34 4.04 -6.00
C VAL A 33 -1.82 2.78 -5.33
N THR A 34 -2.13 1.62 -5.89
CA THR A 34 -1.63 0.33 -5.40
C THR A 34 -0.97 -0.45 -6.52
N PHE A 35 0.05 -1.21 -6.14
CA PHE A 35 0.80 -2.10 -6.99
C PHE A 35 0.88 -3.48 -6.34
N ARG A 36 0.56 -4.52 -7.13
CA ARG A 36 0.71 -5.91 -6.73
C ARG A 36 1.38 -6.71 -7.85
N ARG A 37 2.28 -7.61 -7.46
CA ARG A 37 2.82 -8.63 -8.34
C ARG A 37 2.08 -9.94 -8.08
N GLU A 38 1.35 -10.43 -9.07
CA GLU A 38 0.67 -11.72 -8.98
C GLU A 38 1.69 -12.87 -9.07
N PRO A 39 1.39 -14.04 -8.47
CA PRO A 39 2.22 -15.23 -8.59
C PRO A 39 2.44 -15.67 -10.05
N THR A 40 1.50 -15.36 -10.94
CA THR A 40 1.58 -15.61 -12.39
C THR A 40 2.61 -14.72 -13.10
N GLY A 41 3.22 -13.76 -12.40
CA GLY A 41 4.14 -12.77 -12.95
C GLY A 41 3.45 -11.52 -13.50
N GLN A 42 2.12 -11.50 -13.55
CA GLN A 42 1.36 -10.32 -13.96
C GLN A 42 1.48 -9.19 -12.92
N LYS A 43 1.52 -7.95 -13.39
CA LYS A 43 1.51 -6.75 -12.54
C LYS A 43 0.12 -6.16 -12.54
N LEU A 44 -0.41 -5.85 -11.36
CA LEU A 44 -1.68 -5.16 -11.18
C LEU A 44 -1.40 -3.77 -10.62
N PHE A 45 -2.01 -2.77 -11.26
CA PHE A 45 -2.04 -1.38 -10.80
C PHE A 45 -3.50 -0.97 -10.64
N ALA A 46 -3.83 -0.31 -9.53
CA ALA A 46 -5.18 0.19 -9.29
C ALA A 46 -5.14 1.52 -8.53
N THR A 47 -6.07 2.41 -8.90
CA THR A 47 -6.32 3.68 -8.23
C THR A 47 -7.57 3.60 -7.37
N HIS A 48 -7.55 4.26 -6.22
CA HIS A 48 -8.63 4.26 -5.24
C HIS A 48 -8.83 5.66 -4.67
N GLU A 49 -10.05 5.94 -4.22
CA GLU A 49 -10.42 7.20 -3.56
C GLU A 49 -9.81 7.33 -2.15
N SER A 50 -9.50 6.20 -1.52
CA SER A 50 -8.97 6.14 -0.16
C SER A 50 -8.18 4.86 0.08
N VAL A 51 -7.38 4.91 1.14
CA VAL A 51 -6.56 3.78 1.58
C VAL A 51 -7.43 2.64 2.10
N GLU A 52 -8.56 2.96 2.71
CA GLU A 52 -9.54 1.98 3.17
C GLU A 52 -10.22 1.26 2.00
N SER A 53 -10.52 1.99 0.91
CA SER A 53 -11.07 1.41 -0.32
C SER A 53 -10.06 0.44 -0.96
N ALA A 54 -8.78 0.83 -1.00
CA ALA A 54 -7.70 -0.05 -1.43
C ALA A 54 -7.60 -1.31 -0.56
N ARG A 55 -7.56 -1.17 0.77
CA ARG A 55 -7.52 -2.32 1.69
C ARG A 55 -8.71 -3.25 1.46
N ARG A 56 -9.93 -2.69 1.38
CA ARG A 56 -11.15 -3.47 1.17
C ARG A 56 -11.12 -4.25 -0.14
N ARG A 57 -10.58 -3.66 -1.22
CA ARG A 57 -10.47 -4.32 -2.54
C ARG A 57 -9.62 -5.59 -2.49
N PHE A 58 -8.51 -5.55 -1.77
CA PHE A 58 -7.59 -6.70 -1.63
C PHE A 58 -7.99 -7.65 -0.50
N SER A 59 -8.71 -7.15 0.51
CA SER A 59 -9.14 -7.96 1.66
C SER A 59 -10.30 -8.92 1.37
N VAL A 60 -10.83 -8.93 0.14
CA VAL A 60 -11.94 -9.82 -0.27
C VAL A 60 -11.55 -11.29 -0.14
N ILE A 61 -10.28 -11.63 -0.35
CA ILE A 61 -9.79 -13.01 -0.41
C ILE A 61 -8.96 -13.38 0.82
N THR A 62 -8.28 -12.40 1.42
CA THR A 62 -7.35 -12.61 2.53
C THR A 62 -7.49 -11.45 3.50
N PRO A 63 -7.54 -11.67 4.83
CA PRO A 63 -7.54 -10.57 5.80
C PRO A 63 -6.18 -9.84 5.77
N LEU A 64 -6.20 -8.54 5.47
CA LEU A 64 -5.01 -7.71 5.33
C LEU A 64 -4.98 -6.56 6.34
N ASP A 65 -3.80 -6.33 6.90
CA ASP A 65 -3.49 -5.14 7.67
C ASP A 65 -2.77 -4.11 6.82
N LEU A 66 -2.91 -2.86 7.25
CA LEU A 66 -2.24 -1.73 6.62
C LEU A 66 -1.06 -1.29 7.48
N VAL A 67 0.12 -1.35 6.89
CA VAL A 67 1.36 -0.90 7.50
C VAL A 67 1.85 0.32 6.75
N TRP A 68 1.91 1.46 7.43
CA TRP A 68 2.58 2.63 6.90
C TRP A 68 4.09 2.43 7.02
N GLU A 69 4.83 2.69 5.95
CA GLU A 69 6.29 2.80 6.09
C GLU A 69 6.59 4.07 6.88
N THR A 70 6.76 3.89 8.19
CA THR A 70 7.07 4.98 9.12
C THR A 70 8.58 5.24 9.23
N HIS A 71 9.41 4.38 8.61
CA HIS A 71 10.87 4.43 8.73
C HIS A 71 11.57 4.04 7.42
N CYS A 72 11.53 4.91 6.41
CA CYS A 72 12.74 5.07 5.61
C CYS A 72 13.77 5.75 6.51
N GLY A 73 14.54 4.95 7.25
CA GLY A 73 15.71 5.38 8.00
C GLY A 73 16.81 5.87 7.06
N CYS A 74 16.57 6.95 6.31
CA CYS A 74 17.63 7.79 5.76
C CYS A 74 18.05 8.80 6.83
N ALA A 75 18.43 8.31 8.01
CA ALA A 75 18.98 9.12 9.08
C ALA A 75 19.96 8.27 9.89
N THR A 76 21.11 7.97 9.29
CA THR A 76 22.47 7.96 9.90
C THR A 76 23.43 7.30 8.92
N GLY A 77 24.03 8.12 8.07
CA GLY A 77 25.35 7.88 7.51
C GLY A 77 26.23 9.03 7.98
N ASP A 78 27.21 8.68 8.79
CA ASP A 78 28.21 9.51 9.50
C ASP A 78 28.77 10.68 8.68
#